data_AF-A0A5E4F8U7-F1
#
_entry.id   AF-A0A5E4F8U7-F1
#
_cell.length_a   1.000
_cell.length_b   1.000
_cell.length_c   1.000
_cell.angle_alpha   90.00
_cell.angle_beta   90.00
_cell.angle_gamma   90.00
#
_symmetry.space_group_name_H-M   'P 1'
#
loop_
_entity.id
_entity.type
_entity.pdbx_description
1 polymer ?
#
loop_
_entity_poly.entity_id
_entity_poly.type
_entity_poly.pdbx_seq_one_letter_code
_entity_poly.pdbx_strand_id
1 'polypeptide(L)'
;MVFRHFSKGHKELHRMYQCFMEMGFSDVNNYYANADHLEGKSLKKKLNSIIARHQSLSYREVWNALKLLDASDVDNPKASSGIVEIYSLRVVPKSLAGKPEGWNREHLWPRSYGLKDGPSLTDLHNIRPADVNVNSSRGNKYYGECDVYSTKCLKPANKEAALDTETDKDRWAPPKQHRGDIARALMYMAVCYGFRQPDGGPALHLSDSPKSSTSEMGLLSTLLKWNEIDPPSREEKLRNERVCKFYQHNRNPFVDHPEYASLIWEERSSLRLPRSHEIHNKRQFKTRKHEQPILS
;
A
#
# COMPACT_ATOMS: atom_id res chain seq x y z
N MET A 1 8.02 -32.80 -24.42
CA MET A 1 8.26 -31.46 -23.82
C MET A 1 7.07 -30.51 -24.10
N VAL A 2 5.81 -30.94 -23.92
CA VAL A 2 4.61 -30.16 -24.34
C VAL A 2 3.61 -29.90 -23.18
N PHE A 3 3.82 -30.46 -21.98
CA PHE A 3 2.87 -30.29 -20.86
C PHE A 3 3.06 -29.04 -19.98
N ARG A 4 4.09 -28.21 -20.21
CA ARG A 4 4.34 -26.99 -19.40
C ARG A 4 3.71 -25.71 -19.94
N HIS A 5 3.19 -25.70 -21.17
CA HIS A 5 2.59 -24.50 -21.77
C HIS A 5 1.08 -24.34 -21.48
N PHE A 6 0.34 -25.42 -21.24
CA PHE A 6 -1.11 -25.35 -20.96
C PHE A 6 -1.46 -24.80 -19.55
N SER A 7 -0.59 -24.99 -18.55
CA SER A 7 -0.88 -24.57 -17.16
C SER A 7 -0.78 -23.06 -16.93
N LYS A 8 0.07 -22.36 -17.70
CA LYS A 8 0.25 -20.90 -17.56
C LYS A 8 -0.97 -20.14 -18.09
N GLY A 9 -1.48 -20.54 -19.26
CA GLY A 9 -2.66 -19.92 -19.86
C GLY A 9 -3.90 -20.01 -18.97
N HIS A 10 -4.17 -21.17 -18.36
CA HIS A 10 -5.32 -21.33 -17.46
C HIS A 10 -5.29 -20.40 -16.23
N LYS A 11 -4.11 -20.13 -15.67
CA LYS A 11 -3.97 -19.27 -14.48
C LYS A 11 -4.12 -17.78 -14.82
N GLU A 12 -3.67 -17.36 -16.00
CA GLU A 12 -3.87 -15.99 -16.49
C GLU A 12 -5.33 -15.75 -16.87
N LEU A 13 -5.95 -16.69 -17.58
CA LEU A 13 -7.40 -16.66 -17.85
C LEU A 13 -8.20 -16.59 -16.54
N HIS A 14 -7.89 -17.41 -15.53
CA HIS A 14 -8.61 -17.39 -14.25
C HIS A 14 -8.52 -16.04 -13.53
N ARG A 15 -7.36 -15.37 -13.52
CA ARG A 15 -7.19 -14.03 -12.91
C ARG A 15 -7.93 -12.95 -13.69
N MET A 16 -7.86 -13.01 -15.02
CA MET A 16 -8.63 -12.14 -15.89
C MET A 16 -10.13 -12.33 -15.60
N TYR A 17 -10.60 -13.58 -15.43
CA TYR A 17 -11.98 -13.87 -15.04
C TYR A 17 -12.34 -13.34 -13.65
N GLN A 18 -11.47 -13.46 -12.65
CA GLN A 18 -11.69 -12.86 -11.31
C GLN A 18 -11.89 -11.35 -11.43
N CYS A 19 -10.94 -10.64 -12.07
CA CYS A 19 -11.06 -9.20 -12.28
C CYS A 19 -12.23 -8.77 -13.21
N PHE A 20 -12.72 -9.64 -14.09
CA PHE A 20 -13.78 -9.32 -15.05
C PHE A 20 -15.18 -9.54 -14.48
N MET A 21 -15.35 -10.52 -13.59
CA MET A 21 -16.64 -10.85 -12.95
C MET A 21 -16.97 -9.96 -11.74
N GLU A 22 -15.97 -9.26 -11.19
CA GLU A 22 -16.08 -8.36 -10.03
C GLU A 22 -16.92 -7.11 -10.33
N MET A 23 -18.25 -7.21 -10.17
CA MET A 23 -19.16 -6.05 -10.15
C MET A 23 -19.92 -5.89 -8.82
N GLY A 24 -19.42 -6.46 -7.71
CA GLY A 24 -20.02 -6.33 -6.39
C GLY A 24 -19.12 -6.74 -5.20
N PHE A 25 -19.49 -6.33 -3.98
CA PHE A 25 -18.77 -6.55 -2.72
C PHE A 25 -18.48 -8.04 -2.42
N SER A 26 -19.35 -8.96 -2.84
CA SER A 26 -19.17 -10.40 -2.65
C SER A 26 -17.98 -10.99 -3.43
N ASP A 27 -17.49 -10.29 -4.45
CA ASP A 27 -16.46 -10.81 -5.34
C ASP A 27 -15.02 -10.46 -4.88
N VAL A 28 -14.87 -9.29 -4.24
CA VAL A 28 -13.59 -8.88 -3.61
C VAL A 28 -13.15 -9.87 -2.53
N ASN A 29 -14.08 -10.34 -1.68
CA ASN A 29 -13.76 -11.34 -0.66
C ASN A 29 -13.27 -12.67 -1.26
N ASN A 30 -13.82 -13.08 -2.41
CA ASN A 30 -13.37 -14.28 -3.10
C ASN A 30 -11.97 -14.11 -3.69
N TYR A 31 -11.65 -12.91 -4.20
CA TYR A 31 -10.31 -12.58 -4.69
C TYR A 31 -9.24 -12.79 -3.61
N TYR A 32 -9.55 -12.43 -2.35
CA TYR A 32 -8.66 -12.59 -1.19
C TYR A 32 -8.85 -13.89 -0.40
N ALA A 33 -9.59 -14.87 -0.93
CA ALA A 33 -9.93 -16.10 -0.22
C ALA A 33 -8.73 -16.76 0.49
N ASN A 34 -8.94 -17.12 1.76
CA ASN A 34 -7.95 -17.68 2.69
C ASN A 34 -6.88 -16.68 3.17
N ALA A 35 -7.14 -15.37 3.12
CA ALA A 35 -6.31 -14.36 3.79
C ALA A 35 -6.84 -13.98 5.19
N ASP A 36 -8.13 -14.15 5.44
CA ASP A 36 -8.90 -13.53 6.56
C ASP A 36 -8.45 -13.89 8.00
N HIS A 37 -7.60 -14.91 8.17
CA HIS A 37 -7.10 -15.33 9.48
C HIS A 37 -5.57 -15.30 9.57
N LEU A 38 -4.90 -14.78 8.55
CA LEU A 38 -3.46 -14.67 8.52
C LEU A 38 -3.02 -13.32 9.07
N GLU A 39 -1.85 -13.29 9.70
CA GLU A 39 -1.22 -12.06 10.19
C GLU A 39 0.28 -12.05 9.88
N GLY A 40 0.90 -10.89 10.02
CA GLY A 40 2.34 -10.67 9.87
C GLY A 40 2.89 -11.22 8.55
N LYS A 41 4.00 -11.96 8.66
CA LYS A 41 4.69 -12.57 7.51
C LYS A 41 3.80 -13.55 6.73
N SER A 42 2.87 -14.23 7.39
CA SER A 42 1.98 -15.21 6.74
C SER A 42 0.96 -14.53 5.83
N LEU A 43 0.33 -13.45 6.30
CA LEU A 43 -0.57 -12.61 5.51
C LEU A 43 0.18 -11.96 4.36
N LYS A 44 1.35 -11.34 4.64
CA LYS A 44 2.20 -10.73 3.60
C LYS A 44 2.54 -11.71 2.47
N LYS A 45 2.92 -12.95 2.81
CA LYS A 45 3.23 -13.99 1.82
C LYS A 45 2.00 -14.44 1.02
N LYS A 46 0.85 -14.59 1.68
CA LYS A 46 -0.41 -14.93 1.03
C LYS A 46 -0.82 -13.85 0.03
N LEU A 47 -0.84 -12.59 0.44
CA LEU A 47 -1.17 -11.46 -0.44
C LEU A 47 -0.19 -11.35 -1.62
N ASN A 48 1.12 -11.52 -1.38
CA ASN A 48 2.10 -11.57 -2.46
C ASN A 48 1.76 -12.65 -3.50
N SER A 49 1.39 -13.86 -3.07
CA SER A 49 1.02 -14.94 -4.00
C SER A 49 -0.21 -14.61 -4.87
N ILE A 50 -1.09 -13.76 -4.36
CA ILE A 50 -2.27 -13.26 -5.07
C ILE A 50 -1.83 -12.18 -6.07
N ILE A 51 -1.11 -11.15 -5.64
CA ILE A 51 -0.95 -9.90 -6.43
C ILE A 51 0.33 -9.82 -7.27
N ALA A 52 1.38 -10.60 -6.96
CA ALA A 52 2.71 -10.41 -7.54
C ALA A 52 2.82 -10.75 -9.04
N ARG A 53 1.86 -11.50 -9.58
CA ARG A 53 1.77 -11.75 -11.03
C ARG A 53 0.67 -10.88 -11.60
N HIS A 54 1.06 -9.93 -12.45
CA HIS A 54 0.15 -9.02 -13.11
C HIS A 54 0.59 -8.81 -14.55
N GLN A 55 -0.33 -8.36 -15.40
CA GLN A 55 0.00 -8.00 -16.77
C GLN A 55 0.92 -6.78 -16.77
N SER A 56 1.93 -6.81 -17.65
CA SER A 56 2.83 -5.69 -17.87
C SER A 56 2.27 -4.79 -18.96
N LEU A 57 2.41 -3.48 -18.79
CA LEU A 57 2.11 -2.49 -19.81
C LEU A 57 3.39 -1.96 -20.42
N SER A 58 3.32 -1.59 -21.70
CA SER A 58 4.33 -0.73 -22.31
C SER A 58 4.27 0.68 -21.72
N TYR A 59 5.38 1.41 -21.84
CA TYR A 59 5.48 2.79 -21.37
C TYR A 59 4.41 3.70 -22.00
N ARG A 60 4.03 3.44 -23.27
CA ARG A 60 2.96 4.16 -23.97
C ARG A 60 1.57 3.82 -23.43
N GLU A 61 1.33 2.56 -23.09
CA GLU A 61 0.05 2.14 -22.51
C GLU A 61 -0.17 2.75 -21.12
N VAL A 62 0.89 2.90 -20.32
CA VAL A 62 0.80 3.60 -19.01
C VAL A 62 0.25 5.03 -19.19
N TRP A 63 0.74 5.80 -20.17
CA TRP A 63 0.20 7.14 -20.44
C TRP A 63 -1.30 7.13 -20.74
N ASN A 64 -1.74 6.16 -21.54
CA ASN A 64 -3.15 6.04 -21.91
C ASN A 64 -4.00 5.59 -20.72
N ALA A 65 -3.48 4.70 -19.88
CA ALA A 65 -4.14 4.24 -18.67
C ALA A 65 -4.34 5.40 -17.67
N LEU A 66 -3.31 6.19 -17.37
CA LEU A 66 -3.42 7.31 -16.41
C LEU A 66 -4.45 8.36 -16.86
N LYS A 67 -4.57 8.62 -18.16
CA LYS A 67 -5.61 9.51 -18.70
C LYS A 67 -7.04 9.04 -18.40
N LEU A 68 -7.26 7.76 -18.11
CA LEU A 68 -8.56 7.21 -17.75
C LEU A 68 -8.68 6.95 -16.24
N LEU A 69 -7.61 6.45 -15.62
CA LEU A 69 -7.57 6.09 -14.20
C LEU A 69 -7.63 7.31 -13.29
N ASP A 70 -6.98 8.40 -13.69
CA ASP A 70 -6.83 9.63 -12.89
C ASP A 70 -7.59 10.80 -13.55
N ALA A 71 -8.61 10.51 -14.37
CA ALA A 71 -9.46 11.51 -15.01
C ALA A 71 -10.22 12.35 -13.98
N SER A 72 -10.35 13.67 -14.23
CA SER A 72 -11.04 14.58 -13.30
C SER A 72 -12.55 14.35 -13.19
N ASP A 73 -13.19 13.82 -14.23
CA ASP A 73 -14.52 13.20 -14.13
C ASP A 73 -14.30 11.69 -14.06
N VAL A 74 -14.42 11.15 -12.85
CA VAL A 74 -14.21 9.73 -12.58
C VAL A 74 -15.34 8.88 -13.14
N ASP A 75 -16.55 9.42 -13.31
CA ASP A 75 -17.71 8.67 -13.79
C ASP A 75 -17.72 8.58 -15.32
N ASN A 76 -17.21 9.62 -16.01
CA ASN A 76 -17.04 9.64 -17.46
C ASN A 76 -15.58 9.87 -17.89
N PRO A 77 -14.66 8.96 -17.55
CA PRO A 77 -13.22 9.19 -17.73
C PRO A 77 -12.82 9.34 -19.20
N LYS A 78 -13.57 8.77 -20.16
CA LYS A 78 -13.31 8.93 -21.60
C LYS A 78 -13.70 10.33 -22.11
N ALA A 79 -14.78 10.90 -21.58
CA ALA A 79 -15.27 12.22 -21.97
C ALA A 79 -14.49 13.35 -21.26
N SER A 80 -13.93 13.08 -20.08
CA SER A 80 -13.10 14.05 -19.37
C SER A 80 -11.94 14.55 -20.22
N SER A 81 -11.72 15.86 -20.24
CA SER A 81 -10.56 16.50 -20.86
C SER A 81 -9.35 16.59 -19.92
N GLY A 82 -9.55 16.43 -18.61
CA GLY A 82 -8.55 16.64 -17.57
C GLY A 82 -8.17 15.40 -16.78
N ILE A 83 -7.02 15.48 -16.10
CA ILE A 83 -6.59 14.55 -15.04
C ILE A 83 -6.36 15.32 -13.75
N VAL A 84 -6.37 14.64 -12.60
CA VAL A 84 -5.99 15.20 -11.30
C VAL A 84 -4.54 14.81 -10.99
N GLU A 85 -3.68 15.80 -10.77
CA GLU A 85 -2.27 15.59 -10.39
C GLU A 85 -2.12 15.28 -8.89
N ILE A 86 -1.35 14.24 -8.56
CA ILE A 86 -1.31 13.66 -7.20
C ILE A 86 -0.75 14.58 -6.10
N TYR A 87 0.16 15.50 -6.43
CA TYR A 87 0.82 16.39 -5.45
C TYR A 87 0.37 17.84 -5.50
N SER A 88 -0.18 18.29 -6.63
CA SER A 88 -0.67 19.65 -6.82
C SER A 88 -2.18 19.76 -6.62
N LEU A 89 -2.90 18.64 -6.73
CA LEU A 89 -4.37 18.57 -6.73
C LEU A 89 -5.04 19.33 -7.88
N ARG A 90 -4.25 19.79 -8.86
CA ARG A 90 -4.79 20.56 -9.99
C ARG A 90 -5.37 19.62 -11.03
N VAL A 91 -6.43 20.11 -11.66
CA VAL A 91 -6.95 19.51 -12.89
C VAL A 91 -6.19 20.10 -14.07
N VAL A 92 -5.49 19.26 -14.83
CA VAL A 92 -4.73 19.67 -16.01
C VAL A 92 -5.16 18.91 -17.26
N PRO A 93 -5.07 19.49 -18.47
CA PRO A 93 -5.47 18.81 -19.69
C PRO A 93 -4.69 17.52 -19.94
N LYS A 94 -5.39 16.47 -20.37
CA LYS A 94 -4.79 15.19 -20.82
C LYS A 94 -3.80 15.37 -21.97
N SER A 95 -4.00 16.41 -22.78
CA SER A 95 -3.13 16.74 -23.90
C SER A 95 -1.75 17.28 -23.47
N LEU A 96 -1.57 17.67 -22.21
CA LEU A 96 -0.28 18.09 -21.66
C LEU A 96 0.57 16.93 -21.12
N ALA A 97 0.14 15.68 -21.30
CA ALA A 97 0.90 14.49 -20.94
C ALA A 97 2.31 14.51 -21.56
N GLY A 98 3.34 14.53 -20.71
CA GLY A 98 4.75 14.50 -21.11
C GLY A 98 5.30 15.82 -21.64
N LYS A 99 4.53 16.91 -21.56
CA LYS A 99 4.98 18.24 -21.94
C LYS A 99 5.64 18.96 -20.77
N PRO A 100 6.63 19.86 -20.99
CA PRO A 100 7.31 20.59 -19.92
C PRO A 100 6.36 21.41 -19.02
N GLU A 101 5.33 22.01 -19.60
CA GLU A 101 4.29 22.80 -18.92
C GLU A 101 3.14 21.95 -18.34
N GLY A 102 3.25 20.63 -18.45
CA GLY A 102 2.21 19.68 -18.15
C GLY A 102 2.52 18.76 -16.99
N TRP A 103 2.14 17.51 -17.17
CA TRP A 103 2.29 16.46 -16.18
C TRP A 103 3.11 15.30 -16.72
N ASN A 104 3.82 14.63 -15.82
CA ASN A 104 4.56 13.41 -16.11
C ASN A 104 4.12 12.25 -15.19
N ARG A 105 4.62 11.06 -15.49
CA ARG A 105 4.46 9.89 -14.65
C ARG A 105 5.38 10.01 -13.44
N GLU A 106 4.77 10.06 -12.28
CA GLU A 106 5.43 9.93 -11.00
C GLU A 106 5.43 8.46 -10.59
N HIS A 107 6.60 7.97 -10.18
CA HIS A 107 6.77 6.65 -9.56
C HIS A 107 6.77 6.84 -8.05
N LEU A 108 5.66 6.49 -7.39
CA LEU A 108 5.52 6.64 -5.94
C LEU A 108 6.62 5.86 -5.21
N TRP A 109 6.95 4.65 -5.63
CA TRP A 109 8.21 3.99 -5.31
C TRP A 109 9.24 4.28 -6.40
N PRO A 110 10.27 5.12 -6.15
CA PRO A 110 11.21 5.52 -7.18
C PRO A 110 12.08 4.36 -7.63
N ARG A 111 12.51 4.40 -8.89
CA ARG A 111 13.43 3.39 -9.46
C ARG A 111 14.72 3.22 -8.65
N SER A 112 15.24 4.31 -8.07
CA SER A 112 16.47 4.29 -7.26
C SER A 112 16.36 3.46 -5.98
N TYR A 113 15.16 3.01 -5.60
CA TYR A 113 14.89 2.17 -4.43
C TYR A 113 14.67 0.70 -4.81
N GLY A 114 15.39 0.21 -5.83
CA GLY A 114 15.48 -1.23 -6.13
C GLY A 114 14.59 -1.75 -7.25
N LEU A 115 13.91 -0.89 -8.03
CA LEU A 115 13.20 -1.34 -9.24
C LEU A 115 14.17 -1.41 -10.41
N LYS A 116 14.27 -2.56 -11.09
CA LYS A 116 15.25 -2.73 -12.18
C LYS A 116 14.62 -2.66 -13.56
N ASP A 117 13.64 -3.52 -13.82
CA ASP A 117 13.06 -3.71 -15.15
C ASP A 117 11.67 -4.37 -15.11
N GLY A 118 11.03 -4.45 -16.28
CA GLY A 118 9.82 -5.23 -16.49
C GLY A 118 8.59 -4.66 -15.79
N PRO A 119 7.69 -5.51 -15.28
CA PRO A 119 6.39 -5.08 -14.77
C PRO A 119 6.48 -4.08 -13.61
N SER A 120 7.58 -4.08 -12.84
CA SER A 120 7.79 -3.18 -11.69
C SER A 120 7.92 -1.70 -12.09
N LEU A 121 8.36 -1.42 -13.32
CA LEU A 121 8.51 -0.06 -13.85
C LEU A 121 7.24 0.52 -14.47
N THR A 122 6.25 -0.33 -14.76
CA THR A 122 5.00 0.05 -15.44
C THR A 122 3.75 -0.26 -14.60
N ASP A 123 3.92 -0.62 -13.33
CA ASP A 123 2.81 -0.91 -12.42
C ASP A 123 1.98 0.35 -12.09
N LEU A 124 0.74 0.36 -12.54
CA LEU A 124 -0.25 1.42 -12.35
C LEU A 124 -0.65 1.61 -10.89
N HIS A 125 -0.46 0.64 -10.00
CA HIS A 125 -0.61 0.87 -8.55
C HIS A 125 0.51 1.74 -7.97
N ASN A 126 1.64 1.86 -8.69
CA ASN A 126 2.80 2.66 -8.31
C ASN A 126 2.94 3.98 -9.08
N ILE A 127 2.20 4.16 -10.17
CA ILE A 127 2.37 5.30 -11.07
C ILE A 127 1.16 6.21 -11.02
N ARG A 128 1.41 7.51 -10.82
CA ARG A 128 0.40 8.58 -10.80
C ARG A 128 0.79 9.74 -11.72
N PRO A 129 -0.16 10.54 -12.20
CA PRO A 129 0.17 11.80 -12.86
C PRO A 129 0.62 12.85 -11.84
N ALA A 130 1.69 13.58 -12.13
CA ALA A 130 2.16 14.69 -11.31
C ALA A 130 2.65 15.84 -12.21
N ASP A 131 2.48 17.08 -11.74
CA ASP A 131 3.12 18.24 -12.37
C ASP A 131 4.63 18.00 -12.55
N VAL A 132 5.19 18.40 -13.69
CA VAL A 132 6.60 18.16 -14.02
C VAL A 132 7.56 18.77 -13.01
N ASN A 133 7.30 19.99 -12.54
CA ASN A 133 8.16 20.71 -11.59
C ASN A 133 8.03 20.12 -10.18
N VAL A 134 6.81 19.78 -9.75
CA VAL A 134 6.58 19.14 -8.46
C VAL A 134 7.20 17.74 -8.43
N ASN A 135 7.06 16.96 -9.50
CA ASN A 135 7.68 15.64 -9.63
C ASN A 135 9.22 15.75 -9.58
N SER A 136 9.81 16.70 -10.31
CA SER A 136 11.25 16.97 -10.23
C SER A 136 11.70 17.39 -8.82
N SER A 137 10.90 18.17 -8.10
CA SER A 137 11.18 18.61 -6.73
C SER A 137 11.07 17.48 -5.71
N ARG A 138 10.10 16.58 -5.88
CA ARG A 138 9.95 15.37 -5.09
C ARG A 138 11.18 14.49 -5.24
N GLY A 139 11.66 14.31 -6.47
CA GLY A 139 12.86 13.54 -6.78
C GLY A 139 12.71 12.09 -6.28
N ASN A 140 13.60 11.67 -5.38
CA ASN A 140 13.58 10.33 -4.78
C ASN A 140 13.42 10.37 -3.26
N LYS A 141 12.93 11.46 -2.69
CA LYS A 141 12.71 11.60 -1.25
C LYS A 141 11.75 10.52 -0.75
N TYR A 142 12.05 9.98 0.44
CA TYR A 142 11.16 9.00 1.06
C TYR A 142 9.93 9.71 1.66
N TYR A 143 8.81 9.00 1.74
CA TYR A 143 7.62 9.58 2.32
C TYR A 143 7.69 9.64 3.83
N GLY A 144 7.33 10.79 4.37
CA GLY A 144 7.32 11.06 5.79
C GLY A 144 6.96 12.52 6.03
N GLU A 145 6.37 12.79 7.19
CA GLU A 145 6.15 14.17 7.60
C GLU A 145 7.49 14.81 7.99
N CYS A 146 7.63 16.09 7.67
CA CYS A 146 8.72 16.88 8.19
C CYS A 146 8.73 16.86 9.73
N ASP A 147 9.87 17.20 10.30
CA ASP A 147 9.87 17.69 11.68
C ASP A 147 9.27 19.10 11.69
N VAL A 148 8.15 19.26 12.42
CA VAL A 148 7.40 20.52 12.54
C VAL A 148 8.21 21.65 13.17
N TYR A 149 9.28 21.33 13.91
CA TYR A 149 10.18 22.31 14.52
C TYR A 149 11.39 22.65 13.64
N SER A 150 11.54 21.97 12.50
CA SER A 150 12.67 22.20 11.60
C SER A 150 12.39 23.39 10.69
N THR A 151 13.27 24.40 10.74
CA THR A 151 13.27 25.52 9.79
C THR A 151 13.58 25.10 8.34
N LYS A 152 13.97 23.83 8.12
CA LYS A 152 14.24 23.26 6.80
C LYS A 152 13.02 22.60 6.17
N CYS A 153 11.90 22.50 6.88
CA CYS A 153 10.67 22.02 6.27
C CYS A 153 10.01 23.14 5.47
N LEU A 154 9.80 22.90 4.18
CA LEU A 154 9.13 23.81 3.26
C LEU A 154 7.69 23.37 3.03
N LYS A 155 6.80 24.36 3.03
CA LYS A 155 5.36 24.19 2.80
C LYS A 155 4.80 25.47 2.15
N PRO A 156 4.32 25.43 0.89
CA PRO A 156 4.26 24.26 0.01
C PRO A 156 5.66 23.78 -0.41
N ALA A 157 5.78 22.49 -0.69
CA ALA A 157 7.03 21.86 -1.09
C ALA A 157 7.61 22.38 -2.43
N ASN A 158 6.74 22.93 -3.27
CA ASN A 158 7.05 23.53 -4.55
C ASN A 158 5.93 24.53 -4.89
N LYS A 159 6.20 25.56 -5.71
CA LYS A 159 5.20 26.60 -6.04
C LYS A 159 3.95 26.05 -6.74
N GLU A 160 4.07 24.95 -7.49
CA GLU A 160 2.93 24.28 -8.13
C GLU A 160 2.27 23.20 -7.25
N ALA A 161 2.86 22.84 -6.11
CA ALA A 161 2.29 21.83 -5.22
C ALA A 161 1.09 22.37 -4.43
N ALA A 162 0.26 21.47 -3.90
CA ALA A 162 -0.78 21.87 -2.97
C ALA A 162 -0.18 22.56 -1.74
N LEU A 163 -0.94 23.48 -1.15
CA LEU A 163 -0.48 24.32 -0.03
C LEU A 163 -0.03 23.50 1.18
N ASP A 164 -0.55 22.28 1.33
CA ASP A 164 -0.25 21.41 2.45
C ASP A 164 0.79 20.32 2.17
N THR A 165 1.36 20.29 0.96
CA THR A 165 2.48 19.43 0.60
C THR A 165 3.76 19.93 1.26
N GLU A 166 4.51 19.04 1.90
CA GLU A 166 5.71 19.37 2.67
C GLU A 166 6.94 18.67 2.09
N THR A 167 8.11 19.31 2.20
CA THR A 167 9.39 18.67 1.87
C THR A 167 10.50 19.18 2.76
N ASP A 168 11.47 18.32 3.01
CA ASP A 168 12.82 18.74 3.41
C ASP A 168 13.86 18.11 2.48
N LYS A 169 15.11 18.00 2.93
CA LYS A 169 16.20 17.37 2.18
C LYS A 169 15.89 15.92 1.80
N ASP A 170 15.31 15.16 2.71
CA ASP A 170 15.20 13.71 2.63
C ASP A 170 13.75 13.23 2.52
N ARG A 171 12.80 14.02 3.02
CA ARG A 171 11.38 13.69 3.19
C ARG A 171 10.46 14.46 2.25
N TRP A 172 9.38 13.79 1.88
CA TRP A 172 8.23 14.36 1.17
C TRP A 172 6.93 13.94 1.87
N ALA A 173 6.09 14.91 2.24
CA ALA A 173 4.73 14.65 2.68
C ALA A 173 3.75 15.16 1.60
N PRO A 174 2.93 14.29 1.00
CA PRO A 174 1.96 14.68 -0.01
C PRO A 174 0.81 15.49 0.63
N PRO A 175 -0.09 16.07 -0.19
CA PRO A 175 -1.31 16.70 0.30
C PRO A 175 -2.09 15.75 1.20
N LYS A 176 -2.69 16.27 2.28
CA LYS A 176 -3.32 15.43 3.31
C LYS A 176 -4.36 14.47 2.77
N GLN A 177 -5.13 14.89 1.76
CA GLN A 177 -6.20 14.10 1.13
C GLN A 177 -5.73 12.94 0.22
N HIS A 178 -4.41 12.76 0.04
CA HIS A 178 -3.84 11.63 -0.72
C HIS A 178 -2.78 10.87 0.09
N ARG A 179 -2.67 11.13 1.39
CA ARG A 179 -1.68 10.48 2.26
C ARG A 179 -1.98 8.99 2.39
N GLY A 180 -3.25 8.63 2.54
CA GLY A 180 -3.73 7.25 2.58
C GLY A 180 -3.52 6.54 1.25
N ASP A 181 -3.87 7.18 0.13
CA ASP A 181 -3.68 6.61 -1.21
C ASP A 181 -2.22 6.23 -1.48
N ILE A 182 -1.30 7.13 -1.11
CA ILE A 182 0.13 6.91 -1.28
C ILE A 182 0.63 5.84 -0.30
N ALA A 183 0.15 5.83 0.94
CA ALA A 183 0.51 4.80 1.91
C ALA A 183 0.12 3.40 1.40
N ARG A 184 -1.11 3.24 0.91
CA ARG A 184 -1.59 1.97 0.33
C ARG A 184 -0.84 1.57 -0.93
N ALA A 185 -0.44 2.53 -1.77
CA ALA A 185 0.41 2.25 -2.93
C ALA A 185 1.79 1.71 -2.52
N LEU A 186 2.44 2.30 -1.51
CA LEU A 186 3.74 1.82 -1.01
C LEU A 186 3.65 0.48 -0.28
N MET A 187 2.60 0.28 0.52
CA MET A 187 2.31 -1.01 1.15
C MET A 187 2.11 -2.09 0.09
N TYR A 188 1.36 -1.80 -0.97
CA TYR A 188 1.24 -2.68 -2.13
C TYR A 188 2.60 -3.01 -2.75
N MET A 189 3.44 -2.02 -3.01
CA MET A 189 4.78 -2.26 -3.59
C MET A 189 5.64 -3.15 -2.69
N ALA A 190 5.63 -2.89 -1.38
CA ALA A 190 6.35 -3.67 -0.38
C ALA A 190 5.80 -5.09 -0.20
N VAL A 191 4.57 -5.40 -0.64
CA VAL A 191 4.02 -6.76 -0.68
C VAL A 191 4.24 -7.41 -2.05
N CYS A 192 3.88 -6.75 -3.14
CA CYS A 192 3.98 -7.23 -4.52
C CYS A 192 5.44 -7.61 -4.87
N TYR A 193 6.39 -6.74 -4.48
CA TYR A 193 7.82 -6.88 -4.78
C TYR A 193 8.69 -7.12 -3.54
N GLY A 194 8.11 -7.40 -2.37
CA GLY A 194 8.82 -7.61 -1.11
C GLY A 194 9.38 -9.02 -0.87
N PHE A 195 9.41 -9.87 -1.90
CA PHE A 195 10.03 -11.19 -1.85
C PHE A 195 11.02 -11.33 -3.01
N ARG A 196 10.72 -12.14 -4.03
CA ARG A 196 11.54 -12.25 -5.23
C ARG A 196 10.92 -11.40 -6.33
N GLN A 197 11.60 -10.33 -6.72
CA GLN A 197 11.16 -9.59 -7.90
C GLN A 197 11.38 -10.43 -9.18
N PRO A 198 10.43 -10.43 -10.13
CA PRO A 198 10.57 -11.18 -11.39
C PRO A 198 11.79 -10.76 -12.24
N ASP A 199 12.21 -9.49 -12.12
CA ASP A 199 13.31 -8.84 -12.84
C ASP A 199 14.68 -8.98 -12.16
N GLY A 200 14.76 -9.68 -11.02
CA GLY A 200 15.99 -9.83 -10.24
C GLY A 200 16.37 -8.59 -9.43
N GLY A 201 15.43 -7.66 -9.19
CA GLY A 201 15.57 -6.61 -8.18
C GLY A 201 15.62 -7.15 -6.73
N PRO A 202 16.21 -6.39 -5.79
CA PRO A 202 16.18 -6.70 -4.35
C PRO A 202 14.74 -6.67 -3.81
N ALA A 203 14.46 -7.33 -2.68
CA ALA A 203 13.15 -7.21 -2.06
C ALA A 203 12.87 -5.76 -1.62
N LEU A 204 11.64 -5.29 -1.82
CA LEU A 204 11.20 -3.96 -1.40
C LEU A 204 10.69 -3.96 0.05
N HIS A 205 11.11 -2.97 0.84
CA HIS A 205 10.81 -2.88 2.27
C HIS A 205 10.33 -1.49 2.69
N LEU A 206 9.39 -1.42 3.63
CA LEU A 206 9.07 -0.17 4.35
C LEU A 206 9.91 -0.14 5.63
N SER A 207 10.31 1.06 6.08
CA SER A 207 11.19 1.22 7.25
C SER A 207 11.08 2.62 7.84
N ASP A 208 11.14 2.76 9.16
CA ASP A 208 11.28 4.07 9.84
C ASP A 208 12.70 4.66 9.75
N SER A 209 13.60 4.01 9.03
CA SER A 209 14.93 4.53 8.70
C SER A 209 15.31 4.18 7.25
N PRO A 210 14.54 4.68 6.26
CA PRO A 210 14.62 4.23 4.89
C PRO A 210 15.93 4.63 4.21
N LYS A 211 16.50 3.70 3.44
CA LYS A 211 17.70 3.89 2.63
C LYS A 211 17.47 3.30 1.24
N SER A 212 17.83 4.06 0.21
CA SER A 212 17.73 3.62 -1.18
C SER A 212 18.64 2.41 -1.47
N SER A 213 19.82 2.35 -0.84
CA SER A 213 20.80 1.25 -1.01
C SER A 213 20.29 -0.11 -0.55
N THR A 214 19.33 -0.14 0.38
CA THR A 214 18.67 -1.34 0.91
C THR A 214 17.24 -1.50 0.38
N SER A 215 16.83 -0.67 -0.59
CA SER A 215 15.48 -0.70 -1.16
C SER A 215 14.39 -0.51 -0.10
N GLU A 216 14.66 0.37 0.85
CA GLU A 216 13.74 0.73 1.94
C GLU A 216 13.12 2.10 1.68
N MET A 217 11.80 2.20 1.68
CA MET A 217 11.07 3.42 1.32
C MET A 217 10.03 3.77 2.39
N GLY A 218 9.88 5.05 2.68
CA GLY A 218 8.80 5.62 3.49
C GLY A 218 8.81 5.22 4.97
N LEU A 219 8.60 6.19 5.85
CA LEU A 219 8.51 5.98 7.30
C LEU A 219 7.30 5.09 7.62
N LEU A 220 7.54 3.81 7.94
CA LEU A 220 6.48 2.81 8.15
C LEU A 220 5.42 3.29 9.14
N SER A 221 5.85 3.84 10.28
CA SER A 221 4.95 4.41 11.30
C SER A 221 4.04 5.52 10.75
N THR A 222 4.57 6.37 9.87
CA THR A 222 3.81 7.45 9.23
C THR A 222 2.83 6.90 8.19
N LEU A 223 3.25 5.91 7.40
CA LEU A 223 2.39 5.28 6.39
C LEU A 223 1.22 4.52 7.03
N LEU A 224 1.43 3.83 8.16
CA LEU A 224 0.36 3.19 8.92
C LEU A 224 -0.65 4.21 9.41
N LYS A 225 -0.17 5.30 10.03
CA LYS A 225 -1.02 6.41 10.46
C LYS A 225 -1.82 7.03 9.31
N TRP A 226 -1.16 7.29 8.17
CA TRP A 226 -1.81 7.86 7.00
C TRP A 226 -2.90 6.94 6.44
N ASN A 227 -2.67 5.62 6.40
CA ASN A 227 -3.69 4.66 5.97
C ASN A 227 -4.92 4.65 6.89
N GLU A 228 -4.74 4.86 8.20
CA GLU A 228 -5.83 4.90 9.18
C GLU A 228 -6.66 6.20 9.06
N ILE A 229 -6.00 7.36 9.00
CA ILE A 229 -6.67 8.67 9.06
C ILE A 229 -7.23 9.13 7.70
N ASP A 230 -6.78 8.52 6.60
CA ASP A 230 -7.22 8.82 5.23
C ASP A 230 -7.69 7.53 4.54
N PRO A 231 -8.91 7.05 4.86
CA PRO A 231 -9.44 5.78 4.35
C PRO A 231 -9.67 5.83 2.83
N PRO A 232 -9.77 4.67 2.14
CA PRO A 232 -9.91 4.67 0.69
C PRO A 232 -11.13 5.42 0.18
N SER A 233 -10.88 6.42 -0.66
CA SER A 233 -11.90 7.22 -1.32
C SER A 233 -12.66 6.41 -2.39
N ARG A 234 -13.77 6.95 -2.88
CA ARG A 234 -14.52 6.34 -3.98
C ARG A 234 -13.65 6.29 -5.24
N GLU A 235 -12.92 7.35 -5.50
CA GLU A 235 -12.04 7.53 -6.65
C GLU A 235 -10.89 6.50 -6.61
N GLU A 236 -10.30 6.28 -5.44
CA GLU A 236 -9.24 5.26 -5.28
C GLU A 236 -9.78 3.83 -5.48
N LYS A 237 -10.95 3.51 -4.92
CA LYS A 237 -11.59 2.20 -5.12
C LYS A 237 -11.93 1.94 -6.59
N LEU A 238 -12.49 2.93 -7.28
CA LEU A 238 -12.78 2.84 -8.72
C LEU A 238 -11.50 2.70 -9.55
N ARG A 239 -10.42 3.38 -9.16
CA ARG A 239 -9.13 3.22 -9.80
C ARG A 239 -8.59 1.79 -9.63
N ASN A 240 -8.65 1.24 -8.41
CA ASN A 240 -8.24 -0.12 -8.11
C ASN A 240 -9.01 -1.15 -8.94
N GLU A 241 -10.33 -1.00 -9.02
CA GLU A 241 -11.21 -1.83 -9.86
C GLU A 241 -10.83 -1.75 -11.35
N ARG A 242 -10.60 -0.54 -11.88
CA ARG A 242 -10.23 -0.35 -13.29
C ARG A 242 -8.88 -0.96 -13.63
N VAL A 243 -7.90 -0.85 -12.73
CA VAL A 243 -6.58 -1.50 -12.92
C VAL A 243 -6.75 -3.02 -13.03
N CYS A 244 -7.54 -3.63 -12.15
CA CYS A 244 -7.86 -5.05 -12.19
C CYS A 244 -8.59 -5.42 -13.48
N LYS A 245 -9.69 -4.73 -13.80
CA LYS A 245 -10.59 -5.10 -14.90
C LYS A 245 -10.00 -4.90 -16.29
N PHE A 246 -9.25 -3.82 -16.50
CA PHE A 246 -8.90 -3.37 -17.86
C PHE A 246 -7.40 -3.39 -18.18
N TYR A 247 -6.52 -3.54 -17.19
CA TYR A 247 -5.08 -3.29 -17.40
C TYR A 247 -4.16 -4.39 -16.89
N GLN A 248 -4.12 -4.62 -15.58
CA GLN A 248 -3.08 -5.42 -14.93
C GLN A 248 -3.58 -6.72 -14.34
N HIS A 249 -4.90 -6.86 -14.20
CA HIS A 249 -5.52 -8.07 -13.67
C HIS A 249 -5.02 -8.44 -12.26
N ASN A 250 -4.71 -7.41 -11.47
CA ASN A 250 -4.46 -7.51 -10.05
C ASN A 250 -5.00 -6.28 -9.30
N ARG A 251 -5.29 -6.47 -8.02
CA ARG A 251 -5.81 -5.45 -7.10
C ARG A 251 -4.77 -5.05 -6.06
N ASN A 252 -4.87 -3.83 -5.56
CA ASN A 252 -4.18 -3.37 -4.35
C ASN A 252 -4.96 -3.83 -3.10
N PRO A 253 -4.45 -4.80 -2.32
CA PRO A 253 -5.14 -5.32 -1.14
C PRO A 253 -5.42 -4.26 -0.09
N PHE A 254 -4.59 -3.21 -0.01
CA PHE A 254 -4.74 -2.20 1.01
C PHE A 254 -5.84 -1.17 0.66
N VAL A 255 -6.26 -1.10 -0.60
CA VAL A 255 -7.45 -0.31 -1.00
C VAL A 255 -8.73 -1.05 -0.67
N ASP A 256 -8.74 -2.37 -0.88
CA ASP A 256 -9.91 -3.22 -0.61
C ASP A 256 -10.05 -3.57 0.87
N HIS A 257 -8.91 -3.80 1.55
CA HIS A 257 -8.78 -4.17 2.97
C HIS A 257 -7.68 -3.33 3.65
N PRO A 258 -7.95 -2.05 3.98
CA PRO A 258 -6.98 -1.17 4.64
C PRO A 258 -6.43 -1.73 5.95
N GLU A 259 -7.24 -2.52 6.67
CA GLU A 259 -6.89 -3.18 7.93
C GLU A 259 -5.74 -4.19 7.80
N TYR A 260 -5.49 -4.72 6.60
CA TYR A 260 -4.35 -5.62 6.37
C TYR A 260 -3.01 -4.95 6.64
N ALA A 261 -2.94 -3.62 6.58
CA ALA A 261 -1.72 -2.88 6.92
C ALA A 261 -1.31 -3.15 8.38
N SER A 262 -2.21 -2.90 9.33
CA SER A 262 -1.96 -3.14 10.75
C SER A 262 -1.73 -4.63 11.04
N LEU A 263 -2.47 -5.54 10.39
CA LEU A 263 -2.26 -6.98 10.57
C LEU A 263 -0.87 -7.47 10.10
N ILE A 264 -0.23 -6.78 9.16
CA ILE A 264 1.12 -7.14 8.66
C ILE A 264 2.23 -6.50 9.48
N TRP A 265 2.09 -5.21 9.80
CA TRP A 265 3.21 -4.38 10.28
C TRP A 265 3.07 -3.86 11.70
N GLU A 266 1.88 -3.87 12.31
CA GLU A 266 1.78 -3.58 13.73
C GLU A 266 2.11 -4.84 14.52
N GLU A 267 3.13 -4.76 15.36
CA GLU A 267 3.32 -5.77 16.40
C GLU A 267 2.14 -5.65 17.37
N ARG A 268 1.18 -6.58 17.28
CA ARG A 268 0.30 -6.85 18.41
C ARG A 268 1.17 -7.39 19.52
N SER A 269 1.68 -6.49 20.37
CA SER A 269 2.21 -6.87 21.67
C SER A 269 1.12 -7.68 22.35
N SER A 270 1.32 -8.99 22.41
CA SER A 270 0.40 -9.86 23.08
C SER A 270 0.54 -9.57 24.57
N LEU A 271 -0.18 -8.56 25.07
CA LEU A 271 -0.64 -8.54 26.45
C LEU A 271 -1.63 -9.71 26.60
N ARG A 272 -1.10 -10.94 26.50
CA ARG A 272 -1.66 -12.07 27.19
C ARG A 272 -1.49 -11.72 28.66
N LEU A 273 -2.52 -11.12 29.25
CA LEU A 273 -2.69 -11.20 30.69
C LEU A 273 -2.49 -12.68 31.05
N PRO A 274 -1.56 -13.01 31.97
CA PRO A 274 -1.36 -14.39 32.37
C PRO A 274 -2.72 -14.92 32.84
N ARG A 275 -3.15 -16.06 32.26
CA ARG A 275 -4.29 -16.80 32.80
C ARG A 275 -4.04 -16.95 34.29
N SER A 276 -4.95 -16.44 35.10
CA SER A 276 -4.94 -16.65 36.53
C SER A 276 -4.87 -18.16 36.77
N HIS A 277 -3.72 -18.62 37.24
CA HIS A 277 -3.60 -19.96 37.80
C HIS A 277 -4.62 -20.07 38.93
N GLU A 278 -5.44 -21.12 38.87
CA GLU A 278 -6.25 -21.57 39.98
C GLU A 278 -5.38 -21.68 41.24
N ILE A 279 -5.55 -20.73 42.16
CA ILE A 279 -5.04 -20.86 43.52
C ILE A 279 -5.93 -21.90 44.20
N HIS A 280 -5.46 -23.13 44.20
CA HIS A 280 -6.04 -24.22 44.98
C HIS A 280 -5.87 -23.89 46.47
N ASN A 281 -6.93 -23.35 47.08
CA ASN A 281 -6.97 -22.99 48.49
C ASN A 281 -7.17 -24.26 49.34
N LYS A 282 -6.10 -24.99 49.67
CA LYS A 282 -6.14 -26.01 50.73
C LYS A 282 -6.00 -25.33 52.10
N ARG A 283 -7.12 -24.94 52.69
CA ARG A 283 -7.20 -24.67 54.14
C ARG A 283 -6.96 -25.97 54.91
N GLN A 284 -5.81 -26.08 55.57
CA GLN A 284 -5.58 -27.07 56.63
C GLN A 284 -6.43 -26.71 57.85
N PHE A 285 -7.46 -27.51 58.13
CA PHE A 285 -8.11 -27.54 59.44
C PHE A 285 -7.17 -28.22 60.45
N LYS A 286 -6.60 -27.43 61.37
CA LYS A 286 -6.02 -27.94 62.63
C LYS A 286 -7.18 -28.23 63.59
N THR A 287 -7.53 -29.49 63.77
CA THR A 287 -8.38 -29.94 64.87
C THR A 287 -7.57 -29.96 66.17
N ARG A 288 -7.91 -29.07 67.12
CA ARG A 288 -7.54 -29.19 68.53
C ARG A 288 -8.30 -30.37 69.13
N LYS A 289 -7.59 -31.38 69.63
CA LYS A 289 -8.15 -32.33 70.60
C LYS A 289 -7.90 -31.77 72.00
N HIS A 290 -8.99 -31.48 72.69
CA HIS A 290 -9.04 -31.32 74.14
C HIS A 290 -8.85 -32.69 74.78
N GLU A 291 -7.87 -32.83 75.67
CA GLU A 291 -7.89 -33.82 76.73
C GLU A 291 -8.42 -33.17 78.01
N GLN A 292 -9.34 -33.88 78.66
CA GLN A 292 -10.05 -33.51 79.88
C GLN A 292 -9.20 -33.76 81.14
N PRO A 293 -9.55 -33.12 82.27
CA PRO A 293 -8.81 -33.23 83.52
C PRO A 293 -9.31 -34.41 84.38
N ILE A 294 -8.43 -34.99 85.19
CA ILE A 294 -8.79 -35.79 86.36
C ILE A 294 -7.99 -35.28 87.56
N LEU A 295 -8.75 -34.98 88.62
CA LEU A 295 -8.31 -34.58 89.96
C LEU A 295 -7.79 -35.78 90.77
N SER A 296 -6.67 -35.58 91.47
CA SER A 296 -6.46 -35.88 92.90
C SER A 296 -5.11 -35.32 93.32
#